data_AF-A0A2E5MY76-F1
#
_entry.id   AF-A0A2E5MY76-F1
#
_cell.length_a   1.000
_cell.length_b   1.000
_cell.length_c   1.000
_cell.angle_alpha   90.00
_cell.angle_beta   90.00
_cell.angle_gamma   90.00
#
_symmetry.space_group_name_H-M   'P 1'
#
loop_
_entity.id
_entity.type
_entity.pdbx_description
1 polymer ?
#
loop_
_entity_poly.entity_id
_entity_poly.type
_entity_poly.pdbx_seq_one_letter_code
_entity_poly.pdbx_strand_id
1 'polypeptide(L)'
;MCKIFLLVILLGLPISANAHSLLTSSYPQSGEILTVPPTEIVMEFRTPTRLIKVDLTKSSDKKGKRLLGGFIGVEGQSVPLSASTQMTTNKRQVIPLPSLEKGFYSLAWRALGKDGHVIKGVLTFNIKGS
;
A
#
# COMPACT_ATOMS: atom_id res chain seq x y z
N MET A 1 36.52 26.80 37.61
CA MET A 1 36.65 25.49 36.95
C MET A 1 35.45 24.63 37.31
N CYS A 2 35.02 23.78 36.37
CA CYS A 2 33.84 22.89 36.38
C CYS A 2 32.48 23.56 36.16
N LYS A 3 31.61 23.11 35.26
CA LYS A 3 31.71 22.35 34.00
C LYS A 3 30.28 22.45 33.46
N ILE A 4 30.11 22.73 32.16
CA ILE A 4 28.81 22.80 31.48
C ILE A 4 27.97 21.55 31.82
N PHE A 5 26.68 21.70 32.11
CA PHE A 5 25.71 20.64 31.81
C PHE A 5 24.55 21.24 31.04
N LEU A 6 24.76 21.26 29.72
CA LEU A 6 23.79 21.62 28.71
C LEU A 6 22.73 20.52 28.74
N LEU A 7 21.53 20.86 29.23
CA LEU A 7 20.37 19.96 29.22
C LEU A 7 19.93 19.77 27.76
N VAL A 8 20.55 18.80 27.08
CA VAL A 8 20.10 18.32 25.77
C VAL A 8 18.79 17.58 26.00
N ILE A 9 17.68 18.28 25.77
CA ILE A 9 16.37 17.64 25.57
C ILE A 9 16.51 16.83 24.28
N LEU A 10 16.75 15.53 24.44
CA LEU A 10 16.72 14.56 23.35
C LEU A 10 15.26 14.39 22.96
N LEU A 11 14.83 15.11 21.91
CA LEU A 11 13.50 14.94 21.32
C LEU A 11 13.33 13.47 20.93
N GLY A 12 12.43 12.77 21.63
CA GLY A 12 11.94 11.47 21.21
C GLY A 12 11.18 11.63 19.91
N LEU A 13 11.87 11.45 18.77
CA LEU A 13 11.21 11.28 17.50
C LEU A 13 10.31 10.04 17.62
N PRO A 14 9.02 10.11 17.27
CA PRO A 14 8.19 8.92 17.23
C PRO A 14 8.77 8.00 16.15
N ILE A 15 9.49 6.97 16.57
CA ILE A 15 9.82 5.84 15.72
C ILE A 15 8.45 5.26 15.34
N SER A 16 8.05 5.47 14.09
CA SER A 16 6.82 4.89 13.56
C SER A 16 7.01 3.37 13.58
N ALA A 17 6.59 2.74 14.67
CA ALA A 17 6.67 1.30 14.85
C ALA A 17 5.71 0.63 13.86
N ASN A 18 6.22 0.28 12.68
CA ASN A 18 5.51 -0.46 11.64
C ASN A 18 5.43 -1.97 12.00
N ALA A 19 5.06 -2.27 13.25
CA ALA A 19 5.36 -3.56 13.88
C ALA A 19 4.36 -4.70 13.57
N HIS A 20 3.29 -4.47 12.80
CA HIS A 20 2.20 -5.45 12.66
C HIS A 20 1.71 -5.68 11.22
N SER A 21 2.46 -5.28 10.18
CA SER A 21 2.07 -5.61 8.81
C SER A 21 2.44 -7.07 8.47
N LEU A 22 1.43 -7.91 8.23
CA LEU A 22 1.62 -9.25 7.65
C LEU A 22 2.12 -9.17 6.20
N LEU A 23 1.93 -8.04 5.51
CA LEU A 23 2.53 -7.78 4.21
C LEU A 23 4.02 -7.48 4.38
N THR A 24 4.86 -8.30 3.77
CA THR A 24 6.33 -8.25 3.81
C THR A 24 6.88 -7.37 2.70
N SER A 25 6.34 -7.51 1.48
CA SER A 25 6.71 -6.70 0.33
C SER A 25 5.58 -6.66 -0.69
N SER A 26 5.70 -5.71 -1.62
CA SER A 26 4.79 -5.60 -2.76
C SER A 26 5.52 -5.10 -4.00
N TYR A 27 4.97 -5.43 -5.16
CA TYR A 27 5.27 -4.78 -6.42
C TYR A 27 3.95 -4.25 -7.01
N PRO A 28 3.83 -2.96 -7.34
CA PRO A 28 4.76 -1.89 -7.00
C PRO A 28 4.97 -1.77 -5.48
N GLN A 29 6.09 -1.23 -5.06
CA GLN A 29 6.30 -0.85 -3.66
C GLN A 29 5.40 0.34 -3.30
N SER A 30 4.99 0.43 -2.04
CA SER A 30 4.16 1.56 -1.61
C SER A 30 4.93 2.87 -1.75
N GLY A 31 4.33 3.85 -2.43
CA GLY A 31 4.94 5.13 -2.77
C GLY A 31 5.82 5.11 -4.01
N GLU A 32 5.96 3.97 -4.70
CA GLU A 32 6.82 3.86 -5.87
C GLU A 32 6.35 4.74 -7.04
N ILE A 33 7.31 5.32 -7.77
CA ILE A 33 7.06 6.07 -8.99
C ILE A 33 7.56 5.24 -10.18
N LEU A 34 6.62 4.82 -11.02
CA LEU A 34 6.85 3.98 -12.18
C LEU A 34 6.93 4.82 -13.45
N THR A 35 7.87 4.47 -14.33
CA THR A 35 7.96 4.99 -15.69
C THR A 35 7.08 4.21 -16.66
N VAL A 36 6.79 2.95 -16.36
CA VAL A 36 5.95 2.05 -17.17
C VAL A 36 4.77 1.55 -16.34
N PRO A 37 3.54 1.52 -16.87
CA PRO A 37 2.40 0.94 -16.17
C PRO A 37 2.62 -0.54 -15.82
N PRO A 38 2.36 -0.97 -14.57
CA PRO A 38 2.47 -2.37 -14.20
C PRO A 38 1.28 -3.17 -14.75
N THR A 39 1.52 -4.41 -15.14
CA THR A 39 0.48 -5.35 -15.59
C THR A 39 -0.16 -6.13 -14.44
N GLU A 40 0.46 -6.10 -13.26
CA GLU A 40 0.00 -6.80 -12.07
C GLU A 40 0.46 -6.10 -10.79
N ILE A 41 -0.26 -6.36 -9.70
CA ILE A 41 0.20 -6.08 -8.35
C ILE A 41 0.53 -7.41 -7.67
N VAL A 42 1.74 -7.52 -7.15
CA VAL A 42 2.19 -8.67 -6.37
C VAL A 42 2.28 -8.26 -4.90
N MET A 43 1.73 -9.08 -4.01
CA MET A 43 1.80 -8.90 -2.57
C MET A 43 2.34 -10.16 -1.91
N GLU A 44 3.35 -10.00 -1.06
CA GLU A 44 3.99 -11.09 -0.32
C GLU A 44 3.67 -10.99 1.16
N PHE A 45 2.97 -11.99 1.69
CA PHE A 45 2.60 -12.08 3.09
C PHE A 45 3.53 -13.01 3.86
N ARG A 46 3.80 -12.69 5.13
CA ARG A 46 4.64 -13.50 6.04
C ARG A 46 4.10 -14.93 6.19
N THR A 47 2.78 -15.05 6.25
CA THR A 47 2.02 -16.29 6.38
C THR A 47 1.04 -16.44 5.23
N PRO A 48 0.58 -17.66 4.90
CA PRO A 48 -0.47 -17.84 3.91
C PRO A 48 -1.71 -17.02 4.30
N THR A 49 -2.18 -16.24 3.33
CA THR A 49 -3.26 -15.27 3.52
C THR A 49 -4.17 -15.32 2.31
N ARG A 50 -5.47 -15.13 2.51
CA ARG A 50 -6.45 -15.06 1.43
C ARG A 50 -6.88 -13.61 1.25
N LEU A 51 -6.71 -13.03 0.07
CA LEU A 51 -7.35 -11.75 -0.24
C LEU A 51 -8.86 -11.93 -0.23
N ILE A 52 -9.59 -10.99 0.38
CA ILE A 52 -11.06 -11.03 0.44
C ILE A 52 -11.69 -9.78 -0.16
N LYS A 53 -10.91 -8.70 -0.30
CA LYS A 53 -11.34 -7.47 -0.96
C LYS A 53 -10.12 -6.72 -1.50
N VAL A 54 -10.23 -6.23 -2.73
CA VAL A 54 -9.27 -5.36 -3.37
C VAL A 54 -10.02 -4.29 -4.14
N ASP A 55 -9.69 -3.03 -3.91
CA ASP A 55 -10.29 -1.89 -4.61
C ASP A 55 -9.17 -0.99 -5.11
N LEU A 56 -9.04 -0.88 -6.42
CA LEU A 56 -8.08 0.02 -7.06
C LEU A 56 -8.77 1.32 -7.44
N THR A 57 -8.14 2.44 -7.10
CA THR A 57 -8.64 3.78 -7.38
C THR A 57 -7.55 4.62 -8.02
N LYS A 58 -7.89 5.36 -9.08
CA LYS A 58 -7.05 6.39 -9.69
C LYS A 58 -7.44 7.74 -9.09
N SER A 59 -6.51 8.49 -8.52
CA SER A 59 -6.79 9.81 -7.97
C SER A 59 -7.16 10.80 -9.08
N SER A 60 -8.18 11.61 -8.83
CA SER A 60 -8.58 12.70 -9.73
C SER A 60 -7.67 13.93 -9.62
N ASP A 61 -6.87 14.04 -8.54
CA ASP A 61 -6.00 15.18 -8.30
C ASP A 61 -4.61 15.00 -8.93
N LYS A 62 -4.20 16.00 -9.74
CA LYS A 62 -2.87 16.01 -10.40
C LYS A 62 -1.71 16.22 -9.42
N LYS A 63 -1.97 16.59 -8.15
CA LYS A 63 -0.95 16.90 -7.15
C LYS A 63 -0.82 15.83 -6.05
N GLY A 64 -1.52 14.70 -6.15
CA GLY A 64 -1.43 13.61 -5.16
C GLY A 64 -1.79 14.04 -3.74
N LYS A 65 -2.50 15.16 -3.59
CA LYS A 65 -2.83 15.70 -2.27
C LYS A 65 -3.90 14.79 -1.67
N ARG A 66 -3.53 14.07 -0.61
CA ARG A 66 -4.37 13.18 0.25
C ARG A 66 -4.24 11.66 0.03
N LEU A 67 -3.07 11.15 -0.35
CA LEU A 67 -2.77 9.71 -0.21
C LEU A 67 -2.12 9.33 1.14
N LEU A 68 -2.14 10.24 2.11
CA LEU A 68 -1.52 10.03 3.43
C LEU A 68 -2.59 9.86 4.50
N GLY A 69 -2.73 8.62 4.97
CA GLY A 69 -3.23 8.34 6.31
C GLY A 69 -4.74 8.41 6.48
N GLY A 70 -5.45 7.36 6.10
CA GLY A 70 -6.80 7.11 6.58
C GLY A 70 -7.67 6.40 5.57
N PHE A 71 -8.53 5.52 6.05
CA PHE A 71 -9.60 4.84 5.32
C PHE A 71 -10.70 5.82 4.82
N ILE A 72 -10.34 7.05 4.47
CA ILE A 72 -11.25 8.06 3.95
C ILE A 72 -11.04 8.06 2.44
N GLY A 73 -12.11 7.78 1.71
CA GLY A 73 -12.13 7.59 0.27
C GLY A 73 -11.22 8.55 -0.46
N VAL A 74 -10.30 7.99 -1.24
CA VAL A 74 -9.61 8.73 -2.28
C VAL A 74 -10.71 9.25 -3.21
N GLU A 75 -10.85 10.56 -3.33
CA GLU A 75 -11.65 11.13 -4.43
C GLU A 75 -10.95 10.74 -5.73
N GLY A 76 -11.49 9.72 -6.37
CA GLY A 76 -10.82 9.03 -7.45
C GLY A 76 -11.76 8.09 -8.17
N GLN A 77 -11.43 7.82 -9.43
CA GLN A 77 -12.17 6.91 -10.27
C GLN A 77 -11.82 5.47 -9.90
N SER A 78 -12.83 4.66 -9.59
CA SER A 78 -12.64 3.22 -9.39
C SER A 78 -12.16 2.57 -10.68
N VAL A 79 -11.12 1.76 -10.59
CA VAL A 79 -10.57 1.01 -11.72
C VAL A 79 -11.09 -0.43 -11.60
N PRO A 80 -11.87 -0.92 -12.56
CA PRO A 80 -12.42 -2.27 -12.49
C PRO A 80 -11.28 -3.30 -12.57
N LEU A 81 -11.22 -4.17 -11.57
CA LEU A 81 -10.33 -5.32 -11.54
C LEU A 81 -11.11 -6.57 -11.96
N SER A 82 -10.50 -7.45 -12.75
CA SER A 82 -11.12 -8.71 -13.11
C SER A 82 -11.28 -9.60 -11.86
N ALA A 83 -12.50 -10.07 -11.62
CA ALA A 83 -12.85 -10.98 -10.51
C ALA A 83 -12.09 -12.32 -10.53
N SER A 84 -11.36 -12.61 -11.62
CA SER A 84 -10.55 -13.82 -11.81
C SER A 84 -9.28 -13.87 -10.95
N THR A 85 -9.08 -12.92 -10.03
CA THR A 85 -8.08 -13.09 -8.98
C THR A 85 -8.54 -14.29 -8.14
N GLN A 86 -8.03 -15.49 -8.42
CA GLN A 86 -8.30 -16.68 -7.63
C GLN A 86 -7.68 -16.43 -6.26
N MET A 87 -8.49 -15.84 -5.38
CA MET A 87 -8.17 -15.50 -4.00
C MET A 87 -8.06 -16.78 -3.19
N THR A 88 -6.98 -17.51 -3.45
CA THR A 88 -6.55 -18.71 -2.74
C THR A 88 -5.71 -18.29 -1.55
N THR A 89 -5.68 -19.14 -0.53
CA THR A 89 -4.83 -18.91 0.64
C THR A 89 -3.37 -19.19 0.26
N ASN A 90 -2.60 -18.13 0.02
CA ASN A 90 -1.19 -18.23 -0.36
C ASN A 90 -0.40 -17.06 0.23
N LYS A 91 0.91 -17.23 0.42
CA LYS A 91 1.83 -16.15 0.80
C LYS A 91 1.96 -15.12 -0.31
N ARG A 92 2.07 -15.58 -1.56
CA ARG A 92 2.12 -14.71 -2.74
C ARG A 92 0.73 -14.53 -3.33
N GLN A 93 0.29 -13.29 -3.44
CA GLN A 93 -0.96 -12.90 -4.09
C GLN A 93 -0.64 -12.05 -5.32
N VAL A 94 -1.23 -12.41 -6.45
CA VAL A 94 -1.05 -11.70 -7.73
C VAL A 94 -2.39 -11.19 -8.20
N ILE A 95 -2.48 -9.88 -8.45
CA ILE A 95 -3.68 -9.19 -8.90
C ILE A 95 -3.39 -8.67 -10.31
N PRO A 96 -3.96 -9.29 -11.36
CA PRO A 96 -3.85 -8.77 -12.73
C PRO A 96 -4.48 -7.37 -12.82
N LEU A 97 -3.82 -6.47 -13.53
CA LEU A 97 -4.28 -5.10 -13.75
C LEU A 97 -4.72 -4.91 -15.21
N PRO A 98 -5.77 -4.09 -15.45
CA PRO A 98 -6.00 -3.57 -16.79
C PRO A 98 -4.89 -2.58 -17.18
N SER A 99 -4.89 -2.15 -18.44
CA SER A 99 -3.99 -1.08 -18.88
C SER A 99 -4.23 0.18 -18.06
N LEU A 100 -3.21 0.62 -17.30
CA LEU A 100 -3.27 1.83 -16.47
C LEU A 100 -2.66 3.03 -17.21
N GLU A 101 -3.28 4.18 -17.03
CA GLU A 101 -2.78 5.46 -17.55
C GLU A 101 -1.80 6.12 -16.57
N LYS A 102 -1.19 7.23 -16.98
CA LYS A 102 -0.42 8.09 -16.09
C LYS A 102 -1.31 8.61 -14.95
N GLY A 103 -0.78 8.64 -13.73
CA GLY A 103 -1.47 9.15 -12.55
C GLY A 103 -1.14 8.42 -11.25
N PHE A 104 -1.76 8.91 -10.18
CA PHE A 104 -1.63 8.34 -8.85
C PHE A 104 -2.69 7.27 -8.59
N TYR A 105 -2.26 6.15 -8.04
CA TYR A 105 -3.10 4.99 -7.76
C TYR A 105 -3.03 4.61 -6.28
N SER A 106 -4.15 4.10 -5.78
CA SER A 106 -4.29 3.55 -4.44
C SER A 106 -5.08 2.25 -4.50
N LEU A 107 -4.45 1.16 -4.04
CA LEU A 107 -5.05 -0.14 -3.84
C LEU A 107 -5.38 -0.32 -2.35
N ALA A 108 -6.66 -0.24 -2.01
CA ALA A 108 -7.14 -0.67 -0.70
C ALA A 108 -7.36 -2.19 -0.72
N TRP A 109 -6.85 -2.89 0.29
CA TRP A 109 -6.97 -4.34 0.37
C TRP A 109 -7.38 -4.81 1.75
N ARG A 110 -8.08 -5.94 1.78
CA ARG A 110 -8.39 -6.72 2.98
C ARG A 110 -8.06 -8.17 2.72
N ALA A 111 -7.50 -8.82 3.74
CA ALA A 111 -7.09 -10.21 3.65
C ALA A 111 -7.39 -10.94 4.95
N LEU A 112 -7.64 -12.25 4.84
CA LEU A 112 -7.89 -13.15 5.95
C LEU A 112 -6.63 -13.96 6.22
N GLY A 113 -6.08 -13.83 7.42
CA GLY A 113 -4.99 -14.67 7.92
C GLY A 113 -5.46 -16.10 8.18
N LYS A 114 -4.51 -17.05 8.31
CA LYS A 114 -4.79 -18.45 8.65
C LYS A 114 -5.53 -18.60 10.00
N ASP A 115 -5.28 -17.67 10.92
CA ASP A 115 -5.90 -17.57 12.24
C ASP A 115 -7.31 -16.96 12.22
N GLY A 116 -7.82 -16.57 11.05
CA GLY A 116 -9.13 -15.95 10.90
C GLY A 116 -9.14 -14.44 11.14
N HIS A 117 -8.00 -13.82 11.45
CA HIS A 117 -7.94 -12.37 11.60
C HIS A 117 -8.00 -11.67 10.25
N VAL A 118 -8.84 -10.64 10.15
CA VAL A 118 -8.89 -9.77 8.99
C VAL A 118 -7.85 -8.67 9.13
N ILE A 119 -6.87 -8.68 8.23
CA ILE A 119 -5.91 -7.59 8.05
C ILE A 119 -6.33 -6.70 6.89
N LYS A 120 -5.92 -5.44 6.95
CA LYS A 120 -6.22 -4.43 5.93
C LYS A 120 -5.02 -3.52 5.73
N GLY A 121 -4.90 -2.98 4.54
CA GLY A 121 -3.86 -2.01 4.22
C GLY A 121 -4.18 -1.24 2.96
N VAL A 122 -3.29 -0.30 2.65
CA VAL A 122 -3.35 0.54 1.46
C VAL A 122 -1.97 0.53 0.82
N LEU A 123 -1.93 0.25 -0.47
CA LEU A 123 -0.73 0.34 -1.31
C LEU A 123 -0.91 1.51 -2.28
N THR A 124 0.05 2.43 -2.33
CA THR A 124 0.00 3.59 -3.25
C THR A 124 1.14 3.53 -4.26
N PHE A 125 0.93 4.03 -5.47
CA PHE A 125 2.00 4.17 -6.49
C PHE A 125 1.62 5.25 -7.50
N ASN A 126 2.59 5.75 -8.26
CA ASN A 126 2.38 6.78 -9.27
C ASN A 126 2.98 6.35 -10.60
N ILE A 127 2.26 6.53 -11.71
CA ILE A 127 2.74 6.28 -13.06
C ILE A 127 3.04 7.63 -13.71
N LYS A 128 4.31 8.00 -13.85
CA LYS A 128 4.71 9.22 -14.57
C LYS A 128 4.64 9.03 -16.09
N GLY A 129 4.81 7.79 -16.54
CA GLY A 129 5.10 7.50 -17.95
C GLY A 129 6.47 8.03 -18.36
N SER A 130 7.03 7.48 -19.43
CA SER A 130 8.13 8.09 -20.17
C SER A 130 7.72 9.41 -20.83
#